data_AF-A0AA96R3G8-F1
#
_entry.id   AF-A0AA96R3G8-F1
#
_cell.length_a   1.000
_cell.length_b   1.000
_cell.length_c   1.000
_cell.angle_alpha   90.00
_cell.angle_beta   90.00
_cell.angle_gamma   90.00
#
_symmetry.space_group_name_H-M   'P 1'
#
loop_
_entity.id
_entity.type
_entity.pdbx_description
1 polymer ?
#
loop_
_entity_poly.entity_id
_entity_poly.type
_entity_poly.pdbx_seq_one_letter_code
_entity_poly.pdbx_strand_id
1 'polypeptide(L)'
;MMFLELHEGTIGLDDIKRIVHKLLENKAVFRQLSPQLYNDLAYIITPTLASDHNEANIRAKFHEVVQNFVIQGDSGQPMRFYRDEQFNRLYFADEAGWKEAQGFEAREMDASLLKKQLPKL
;
A
#
# COMPACT_ATOMS: atom_id res chain seq x y z
N MET A 1 6.86 -5.88 -14.14
CA MET A 1 6.97 -5.70 -12.69
C MET A 1 6.29 -4.41 -12.33
N MET A 2 5.35 -4.44 -11.39
CA MET A 2 4.70 -3.24 -10.87
C MET A 2 4.80 -3.21 -9.35
N PHE A 3 5.20 -2.05 -8.83
CA PHE A 3 5.43 -1.82 -7.41
C PHE A 3 5.03 -0.39 -7.07
N LEU A 4 4.20 -0.22 -6.04
CA LEU A 4 3.81 1.07 -5.49
C LEU A 4 4.04 1.05 -3.98
N GLU A 5 4.95 1.89 -3.51
CA GLU A 5 5.00 2.25 -2.10
C GLU A 5 3.84 3.21 -1.80
N LEU A 6 3.02 2.86 -0.81
CA LEU A 6 1.80 3.60 -0.49
C LEU A 6 1.96 4.43 0.79
N HIS A 7 2.63 3.89 1.81
CA HIS A 7 2.78 4.55 3.10
C HIS A 7 3.93 3.98 3.92
N GLU A 8 4.52 4.83 4.77
CA GLU A 8 5.50 4.49 5.80
C GLU A 8 4.99 5.00 7.15
N GLY A 9 5.01 4.14 8.17
CA GLY A 9 4.62 4.50 9.52
C GLY A 9 3.19 4.11 9.92
N THR A 10 2.71 4.73 11.00
CA THR A 10 1.38 4.43 11.56
C THR A 10 0.29 5.05 10.69
N ILE A 11 -0.64 4.23 10.21
CA ILE A 11 -1.71 4.65 9.30
C ILE A 11 -2.87 5.30 10.08
N GLY A 12 -3.01 6.63 9.95
CA GLY A 12 -4.16 7.39 10.41
C GLY A 12 -5.35 7.34 9.44
N LEU A 13 -6.48 7.95 9.81
CA LEU A 13 -7.67 8.00 8.93
C LEU A 13 -7.40 8.76 7.63
N ASP A 14 -6.67 9.88 7.71
CA ASP A 14 -6.31 10.66 6.53
C ASP A 14 -5.36 9.90 5.61
N ASP A 15 -4.45 9.11 6.18
CA ASP A 15 -3.57 8.23 5.42
C ASP A 15 -4.35 7.15 4.69
N ILE A 16 -5.35 6.53 5.33
CA ILE A 16 -6.24 5.54 4.68
C ILE A 16 -6.85 6.14 3.42
N LYS A 17 -7.44 7.33 3.53
CA LYS A 17 -8.07 8.01 2.39
C LYS A 17 -7.03 8.35 1.31
N ARG A 18 -5.86 8.88 1.69
CA ARG A 18 -4.76 9.19 0.77
C ARG A 18 -4.26 7.96 0.03
N ILE A 19 -4.10 6.83 0.72
CA ILE A 19 -3.66 5.55 0.14
C ILE A 19 -4.68 5.09 -0.90
N VAL A 20 -5.96 5.09 -0.57
CA VAL A 20 -7.02 4.64 -1.49
C VAL A 20 -7.17 5.58 -2.68
N HIS A 21 -7.06 6.90 -2.47
CA HIS A 21 -6.98 7.86 -3.57
C HIS A 21 -5.83 7.55 -4.52
N LYS A 22 -4.61 7.31 -4.00
CA LYS A 22 -3.44 6.99 -4.82
C LYS A 22 -3.62 5.71 -5.64
N LEU A 23 -4.33 4.71 -5.11
CA LEU A 23 -4.68 3.50 -5.86
C LEU A 23 -5.66 3.77 -6.99
N LEU A 24 -6.72 4.54 -6.72
CA LEU A 24 -7.74 4.87 -7.71
C LEU A 24 -7.21 5.80 -8.82
N GLU A 25 -6.24 6.66 -8.51
CA GLU A 25 -5.57 7.52 -9.49
C GLU A 25 -4.58 6.75 -10.37
N ASN A 26 -4.11 5.58 -9.93
CA ASN A 26 -3.23 4.75 -10.73
C ASN A 26 -4.01 4.07 -11.87
N LYS A 27 -3.80 4.54 -13.10
CA LYS A 27 -4.48 4.02 -14.30
C LYS A 27 -4.34 2.52 -14.52
N ALA A 28 -3.24 1.90 -14.10
CA ALA A 28 -3.07 0.45 -14.24
C ALA A 28 -3.92 -0.31 -13.23
N VAL A 29 -3.98 0.18 -11.98
CA VAL A 29 -4.90 -0.36 -10.96
C VAL A 29 -6.35 -0.16 -11.38
N PHE A 30 -6.73 1.06 -11.75
CA PHE A 30 -8.12 1.42 -12.07
C PHE A 30 -8.72 0.57 -13.18
N ARG A 31 -7.95 0.28 -14.24
CA ARG A 31 -8.40 -0.54 -15.39
C ARG A 31 -8.72 -1.99 -15.02
N GLN A 32 -8.19 -2.47 -13.89
CA GLN A 32 -8.28 -3.86 -13.46
C GLN A 32 -9.29 -4.05 -12.32
N LEU A 33 -9.93 -2.96 -11.85
CA LEU A 33 -10.97 -3.02 -10.83
C LEU A 33 -12.25 -3.60 -11.42
N SER A 34 -12.79 -4.62 -10.74
CA SER A 34 -14.20 -4.95 -10.91
C SER A 34 -15.08 -3.85 -10.29
N PRO A 35 -16.36 -3.75 -10.68
CA PRO A 35 -17.29 -2.80 -10.06
C PRO A 35 -17.37 -2.96 -8.53
N GLN A 36 -17.29 -4.20 -8.02
CA GLN A 36 -17.30 -4.47 -6.59
C GLN A 36 -16.05 -3.89 -5.90
N LEU A 37 -14.86 -4.16 -6.44
CA LEU A 37 -13.61 -3.64 -5.89
C LEU A 37 -13.55 -2.11 -5.95
N TYR A 38 -14.05 -1.52 -7.04
CA TYR A 38 -14.18 -0.07 -7.14
C TYR A 38 -15.08 0.48 -6.03
N ASN A 39 -16.25 -0.12 -5.80
CA ASN A 39 -17.17 0.31 -4.75
C ASN A 39 -16.57 0.19 -3.35
N ASP A 40 -15.81 -0.88 -3.08
CA ASP A 40 -15.12 -1.08 -1.81
C ASP A 40 -14.10 0.03 -1.54
N LEU A 41 -13.32 0.42 -2.56
CA LEU A 41 -12.39 1.55 -2.47
C LEU A 41 -13.13 2.90 -2.38
N ALA A 42 -14.17 3.10 -3.19
CA ALA A 42 -14.96 4.33 -3.21
C ALA A 42 -15.63 4.60 -1.86
N TYR A 43 -16.13 3.56 -1.18
CA TYR A 43 -16.71 3.69 0.16
C TYR A 43 -15.74 4.36 1.15
N ILE A 44 -14.45 4.05 1.08
CA ILE A 44 -13.43 4.58 2.00
C ILE A 44 -13.22 6.09 1.80
N ILE A 45 -13.26 6.57 0.56
CA ILE A 45 -12.95 7.95 0.20
C ILE A 45 -14.18 8.85 0.06
N THR A 46 -15.38 8.26 -0.02
CA THR A 46 -16.62 9.03 -0.20
C THR A 46 -16.91 9.85 1.06
N PRO A 47 -17.08 11.18 0.94
CA PRO A 47 -17.49 12.01 2.06
C PRO A 47 -18.83 11.54 2.65
N THR A 48 -18.94 11.57 3.97
CA THR A 48 -20.16 11.23 4.70
C THR A 48 -20.63 12.41 5.55
N LEU A 49 -21.94 12.49 5.76
CA LEU A 49 -22.58 13.47 6.65
C LEU A 49 -22.67 12.99 8.10
N ALA A 50 -22.18 11.78 8.40
CA ALA A 50 -22.14 11.25 9.75
C ALA A 50 -21.20 12.07 10.65
N SER A 51 -21.61 12.32 11.89
CA SER A 51 -20.88 13.17 12.85
C SER A 51 -19.50 12.61 13.24
N ASP A 52 -19.35 11.29 13.20
CA ASP A 52 -18.10 10.56 13.44
C ASP A 52 -17.34 10.24 12.13
N HIS A 53 -17.80 10.80 11.02
CA HIS A 53 -17.30 10.53 9.68
C HIS A 53 -17.23 9.05 9.30
N ASN A 54 -18.02 8.17 9.95
CA ASN A 54 -17.95 6.72 9.82
C ASN A 54 -16.53 6.14 10.03
N GLU A 55 -15.70 6.77 10.87
CA GLU A 55 -14.28 6.43 11.00
C GLU A 55 -14.04 4.93 11.29
N ALA A 56 -14.77 4.35 12.24
CA ALA A 56 -14.62 2.95 12.61
C ALA A 56 -14.91 2.01 11.42
N ASN A 57 -15.95 2.31 10.64
CA ASN A 57 -16.32 1.53 9.47
C ASN A 57 -15.30 1.67 8.34
N ILE A 58 -14.77 2.89 8.13
CA ILE A 58 -13.69 3.14 7.15
C ILE A 58 -12.44 2.33 7.52
N ARG A 59 -12.05 2.35 8.80
CA ARG A 59 -10.89 1.57 9.28
C ARG A 59 -11.09 0.07 9.08
N ALA A 60 -12.26 -0.45 9.44
CA ALA A 60 -12.59 -1.86 9.22
C ALA A 60 -12.55 -2.23 7.73
N LYS A 61 -13.15 -1.39 6.87
CA LYS A 61 -13.17 -1.61 5.42
C LYS A 61 -11.77 -1.56 4.81
N PHE A 62 -10.93 -0.62 5.24
CA PHE A 62 -9.56 -0.55 4.79
C PHE A 62 -8.76 -1.81 5.19
N HIS A 63 -8.96 -2.33 6.40
CA HIS A 63 -8.31 -3.57 6.83
C HIS A 63 -8.73 -4.77 5.96
N GLU A 64 -10.03 -4.88 5.67
CA GLU A 64 -10.56 -5.91 4.76
C GLU A 64 -9.93 -5.81 3.37
N VAL A 65 -9.84 -4.59 2.81
CA VAL A 65 -9.21 -4.33 1.52
C VAL A 65 -7.73 -4.74 1.55
N VAL A 66 -6.96 -4.32 2.56
CA VAL A 66 -5.54 -4.69 2.65
C VAL A 66 -5.33 -6.21 2.69
N GLN A 67 -6.24 -6.96 3.32
CA GLN A 67 -6.12 -8.41 3.43
C GLN A 67 -6.54 -9.17 2.16
N ASN A 68 -7.62 -8.73 1.50
CA ASN A 68 -8.31 -9.55 0.51
C ASN A 68 -8.25 -9.00 -0.91
N PHE A 69 -7.80 -7.74 -1.07
CA PHE A 69 -7.81 -7.08 -2.37
C PHE A 69 -6.73 -7.64 -3.29
N VAL A 70 -7.18 -8.23 -4.40
CA VAL A 70 -6.33 -8.78 -5.45
C VAL A 70 -6.89 -8.34 -6.80
N ILE A 71 -6.01 -7.83 -7.67
CA ILE A 71 -6.32 -7.53 -9.07
C ILE A 71 -5.30 -8.22 -9.98
N GLN A 72 -5.64 -8.37 -11.25
CA GLN A 72 -4.68 -8.77 -12.28
C GLN A 72 -3.86 -7.55 -12.69
N GLY A 73 -2.54 -7.60 -12.58
CA GLY A 73 -1.67 -6.57 -13.15
C GLY A 73 -1.61 -6.68 -14.69
N ASP A 74 -1.08 -5.65 -15.35
CA ASP A 74 -0.94 -5.61 -16.81
C ASP A 74 -0.03 -6.74 -17.37
N SER A 75 0.79 -7.37 -16.52
CA SER A 75 1.60 -8.56 -16.83
C SER A 75 0.84 -9.90 -16.68
N GLY A 76 -0.43 -9.88 -16.30
CA GLY A 76 -1.23 -11.05 -15.94
C GLY A 76 -0.90 -11.65 -14.56
N GLN A 77 0.01 -11.01 -13.81
CA GLN A 77 0.36 -11.44 -12.46
C GLN A 77 -0.58 -10.83 -11.42
N PRO A 78 -0.99 -11.59 -10.38
CA PRO A 78 -1.83 -11.04 -9.32
C PRO A 78 -1.06 -9.97 -8.54
N MET A 79 -1.67 -8.81 -8.38
CA MET A 79 -1.21 -7.73 -7.52
C MET A 79 -2.02 -7.70 -6.23
N ARG A 80 -1.33 -7.49 -5.11
CA ARG A 80 -1.91 -7.46 -3.77
C ARG A 80 -1.15 -6.50 -2.87
N PHE A 81 -1.68 -6.26 -1.67
CA PHE A 81 -0.96 -5.52 -0.65
C PHE A 81 0.10 -6.38 0.03
N TYR A 82 1.24 -5.77 0.32
CA TYR A 82 2.31 -6.34 1.12
C TYR A 82 2.68 -5.36 2.23
N ARG A 83 2.91 -5.87 3.43
CA ARG A 83 3.37 -5.07 4.56
C ARG A 83 4.76 -5.51 4.97
N ASP A 84 5.66 -4.53 5.04
CA ASP A 84 6.94 -4.70 5.69
C ASP A 84 6.79 -4.29 7.15
N GLU A 85 6.80 -5.27 8.05
CA GLU A 85 6.67 -5.04 9.49
C GLU A 85 7.93 -4.41 10.09
N GLN A 86 9.10 -4.60 9.47
CA GLN A 86 10.37 -4.08 9.99
C GLN A 86 10.45 -2.56 9.85
N PHE A 87 9.98 -2.04 8.71
CA PHE A 87 9.96 -0.60 8.42
C PHE A 87 8.56 0.02 8.53
N ASN A 88 7.56 -0.81 8.87
CA ASN A 88 6.16 -0.45 8.94
C ASN A 88 5.68 0.24 7.65
N ARG A 89 5.97 -0.37 6.50
CA ARG A 89 5.63 0.15 5.16
C ARG A 89 4.57 -0.69 4.48
N LEU A 90 3.68 -0.03 3.75
CA LEU A 90 2.63 -0.67 2.97
C LEU A 90 2.91 -0.50 1.48
N TYR A 91 2.90 -1.62 0.76
CA TYR A 91 3.15 -1.70 -0.66
C TYR A 91 1.97 -2.32 -1.39
N PHE A 92 1.83 -2.00 -2.68
CA PHE A 92 0.94 -2.68 -3.60
C PHE A 92 1.73 -3.13 -4.83
N ALA A 93 1.88 -4.43 -5.00
CA ALA A 93 2.83 -4.98 -5.95
C ALA A 93 2.41 -6.37 -6.46
N ASP A 94 3.04 -6.80 -7.55
CA ASP A 94 3.16 -8.22 -7.86
C ASP A 94 4.25 -8.88 -6.97
N GLU A 95 4.31 -10.21 -6.94
CA GLU A 95 5.25 -10.94 -6.07
C GLU A 95 6.73 -10.60 -6.40
N ALA A 96 7.04 -10.35 -7.67
CA ALA A 96 8.39 -9.99 -8.09
C ALA A 96 8.78 -8.60 -7.57
N GLY A 97 7.90 -7.61 -7.71
CA GLY A 97 8.09 -6.25 -7.21
C GLY A 97 8.22 -6.22 -5.68
N TRP A 98 7.46 -7.07 -4.98
CA TRP A 98 7.61 -7.24 -3.53
C TRP A 98 9.00 -7.77 -3.14
N LYS A 99 9.46 -8.86 -3.78
CA LYS A 99 10.79 -9.43 -3.52
C LYS A 99 11.91 -8.45 -3.82
N GLU A 100 11.77 -7.67 -4.89
CA GLU A 100 12.74 -6.65 -5.25
C GLU A 100 12.80 -5.53 -4.20
N ALA A 101 11.65 -5.07 -3.70
CA ALA A 101 11.58 -4.08 -2.62
C ALA A 101 12.28 -4.56 -1.35
N GLN A 102 12.05 -5.81 -0.93
CA GLN A 102 12.76 -6.41 0.20
C GLN A 102 14.29 -6.45 -0.03
N GLY A 103 14.71 -6.71 -1.27
CA GLY A 103 16.13 -6.73 -1.65
C GLY A 103 16.80 -5.35 -1.63
N PHE A 104 16.08 -4.28 -1.96
CA PHE A 104 16.59 -2.90 -1.85
C PHE A 104 16.75 -2.48 -0.39
N GLU A 105 15.75 -2.72 0.45
CA GLU A 105 15.80 -2.39 1.88
C GLU A 105 16.96 -3.08 2.61
N ALA A 106 17.18 -4.38 2.33
CA ALA A 106 18.30 -5.12 2.90
C ALA A 106 19.66 -4.49 2.53
N ARG A 107 19.81 -4.02 1.29
CA ARG A 107 21.05 -3.37 0.82
C ARG A 107 21.25 -1.98 1.43
N GLU A 108 20.17 -1.22 1.64
CA GLU A 108 20.25 0.09 2.31
C GLU A 108 20.62 -0.05 3.80
N MET A 109 20.09 -1.07 4.49
CA MET A 109 20.50 -1.40 5.85
C MET A 109 21.98 -1.76 5.94
N ASP A 110 22.45 -2.66 5.08
CA ASP A 110 23.85 -3.09 5.06
C ASP A 110 24.78 -1.90 4.79
N ALA A 111 24.45 -1.05 3.81
CA ALA A 111 25.20 0.16 3.51
C ALA A 111 25.21 1.16 4.68
N SER A 112 24.09 1.30 5.40
CA SER A 112 23.97 2.17 6.57
C SER A 112 24.79 1.67 7.77
N LEU A 113 24.82 0.34 7.98
CA LEU A 113 25.63 -0.30 9.00
C LEU A 113 27.13 -0.16 8.70
N LEU A 114 27.53 -0.38 7.44
CA LEU A 114 28.90 -0.18 6.98
C LEU A 114 29.38 1.27 7.18
N LYS A 115 28.54 2.27 6.88
CA LYS A 115 28.86 3.68 7.12
C LYS A 115 29.02 4.03 8.61
N LYS A 116 28.28 3.37 9.50
CA LYS A 116 28.39 3.58 10.95
C LYS A 116 29.65 2.93 11.56
N GLN A 117 30.21 1.91 10.91
CA GLN A 117 31.41 1.21 11.38
C GLN A 117 32.72 1.84 10.87
N LEU A 118 32.66 2.72 9.87
CA LEU A 118 33.83 3.46 9.42
C LEU A 118 34.14 4.60 10.40
N PRO A 119 35.35 4.65 11.01
CA PRO A 119 35.74 5.80 11.81
C PRO A 119 35.75 7.05 10.92
N LYS A 120 35.20 8.16 11.44
CA LYS A 120 35.29 9.46 10.76
C LYS A 120 36.77 9.82 10.66
N LEU A 121 37.33 9.74 9.46
CA LEU A 121 38.65 10.26 9.11
C LEU A 121 38.61 11.79 9.04
#